data_AF-G3ANR1-F1
#
_entry.id   AF-G3ANR1-F1
#
_cell.length_a   1.000
_cell.length_b   1.000
_cell.length_c   1.000
_cell.angle_alpha   90.00
_cell.angle_beta   90.00
_cell.angle_gamma   90.00
#
_symmetry.space_group_name_H-M   'P 1'
#
loop_
_entity.id
_entity.type
_entity.pdbx_description
1 polymer ?
#
loop_
_entity_poly.entity_id
_entity_poly.type
_entity_poly.pdbx_seq_one_letter_code
_entity_poly.pdbx_strand_id
1 'polypeptide(L)'
;STQFHLLLRKLRKRPFLARAVIGQYTRENPPASELMLATTYVNNKQILLELFRRATLDLELDPAFLTQVYNKLIYVTMTKQHNSNFDTFHNTFVESSYTRRAEFHNTIRALAQTLSLVDEQKLATILSALINFVQTDQFYYRGDTHGINYLIRDIIKEIIRFKQRQDMDLVAFMKSVVKKVNASPKSYLVYWYFKLLVLENPRNAFKLIDSDNSEIGNYFPALVSGILNSASLESNAKVKVLVELINYAHEKGLVQHLNVKTAGELIKLIKSKSITADTIDLVYSLDSKVLRTAIRLQLAKIKR
;
A
#
# COMPACT_ATOMS: atom_id res chain seq x y z
N SER A 1 -36.70 3.61 -1.30
CA SER A 1 -36.00 4.02 -0.07
C SER A 1 -36.00 2.93 1.01
N THR A 2 -37.04 2.70 1.83
CA THR A 2 -36.99 1.82 3.03
C THR A 2 -36.85 0.30 2.79
N GLN A 3 -36.94 -0.19 1.56
CA GLN A 3 -37.00 -1.63 1.27
C GLN A 3 -35.67 -2.26 0.83
N PHE A 4 -34.68 -1.46 0.40
CA PHE A 4 -33.45 -1.99 -0.19
C PHE A 4 -32.65 -2.85 0.81
N HIS A 5 -32.43 -2.36 2.02
CA HIS A 5 -31.71 -3.11 3.06
C HIS A 5 -32.46 -4.39 3.48
N LEU A 6 -33.80 -4.36 3.52
CA LEU A 6 -34.63 -5.54 3.80
C LEU A 6 -34.53 -6.58 2.68
N LEU A 7 -34.51 -6.13 1.42
CA LEU A 7 -34.33 -6.99 0.27
C LEU A 7 -32.94 -7.64 0.27
N LEU A 8 -31.88 -6.86 0.51
CA LEU A 8 -30.53 -7.42 0.64
C LEU A 8 -30.39 -8.40 1.80
N ARG A 9 -31.06 -8.13 2.93
CA ARG A 9 -31.11 -9.06 4.06
C ARG A 9 -31.76 -10.39 3.66
N LYS A 10 -32.85 -10.37 2.88
CA LYS A 10 -33.49 -11.59 2.33
C LYS A 10 -32.56 -12.31 1.34
N LEU A 11 -31.79 -11.57 0.55
CA LEU A 11 -30.87 -12.09 -0.46
C LEU A 11 -29.47 -12.48 0.07
N ARG A 12 -29.24 -12.44 1.39
CA ARG A 12 -27.91 -12.71 2.00
C ARG A 12 -27.27 -14.04 1.62
N LYS A 13 -28.08 -15.05 1.28
CA LYS A 13 -27.66 -16.40 0.83
C LYS A 13 -27.63 -16.56 -0.70
N ARG A 14 -28.00 -15.52 -1.46
CA ARG A 14 -28.11 -15.54 -2.93
C ARG A 14 -27.26 -14.42 -3.54
N PRO A 15 -25.92 -14.53 -3.51
CA PRO A 15 -25.01 -13.44 -3.91
C PRO A 15 -25.17 -13.04 -5.38
N PHE A 16 -25.58 -13.95 -6.26
CA PHE A 16 -25.88 -13.61 -7.66
C PHE A 16 -27.06 -12.63 -7.78
N LEU A 17 -28.19 -12.94 -7.15
CA LEU A 17 -29.36 -12.05 -7.16
C LEU A 17 -29.10 -10.74 -6.41
N ALA A 18 -28.38 -10.81 -5.28
CA ALA A 18 -27.98 -9.61 -4.56
C ALA A 18 -27.14 -8.67 -5.43
N ARG A 19 -26.21 -9.20 -6.23
CA ARG A 19 -25.42 -8.40 -7.18
C ARG A 19 -26.30 -7.71 -8.23
N ALA A 20 -27.26 -8.42 -8.81
CA ALA A 20 -28.19 -7.83 -9.77
C ALA A 20 -29.02 -6.69 -9.14
N VAL A 21 -29.53 -6.91 -7.93
CA VAL A 21 -30.31 -5.90 -7.19
C VAL A 21 -29.46 -4.68 -6.83
N ILE A 22 -28.23 -4.88 -6.34
CA ILE A 22 -27.31 -3.76 -6.07
C ILE A 22 -27.02 -2.98 -7.34
N GLY A 23 -26.74 -3.68 -8.44
CA GLY A 23 -26.45 -3.06 -9.74
C GLY A 23 -27.63 -2.26 -10.29
N GLN A 24 -28.86 -2.71 -10.09
CA GLN A 24 -30.06 -1.93 -10.44
C GLN A 24 -30.22 -0.72 -9.51
N TYR A 25 -30.13 -0.93 -8.20
CA TYR A 25 -30.36 0.13 -7.20
C TYR A 25 -29.36 1.27 -7.31
N THR A 26 -28.08 0.95 -7.50
CA THR A 26 -27.02 1.97 -7.59
C THR A 26 -27.10 2.82 -8.86
N ARG A 27 -27.73 2.34 -9.94
CA ARG A 27 -28.01 3.17 -11.13
C ARG A 27 -29.00 4.29 -10.86
N GLU A 28 -29.84 4.15 -9.84
CA GLU A 28 -30.79 5.18 -9.41
C GLU A 28 -30.12 6.27 -8.53
N ASN A 29 -28.80 6.19 -8.35
CA ASN A 29 -28.00 7.11 -7.53
C ASN A 29 -28.58 7.34 -6.11
N PRO A 30 -28.76 6.26 -5.32
CA PRO A 30 -29.38 6.35 -4.01
C PRO A 30 -28.49 7.13 -3.03
N PRO A 31 -29.08 7.79 -2.01
CA PRO A 31 -28.30 8.50 -1.01
C PRO A 31 -27.42 7.53 -0.22
N ALA A 32 -26.21 7.99 0.13
CA ALA A 32 -25.23 7.17 0.84
C ALA A 32 -25.73 6.62 2.18
N SER A 33 -26.61 7.35 2.88
CA SER A 33 -27.23 6.90 4.13
C SER A 33 -28.01 5.58 3.99
N GLU A 34 -28.67 5.35 2.84
CA GLU A 34 -29.39 4.11 2.57
C GLU A 34 -28.44 2.95 2.29
N LEU A 35 -27.33 3.22 1.59
CA LEU A 35 -26.28 2.25 1.36
C LEU A 35 -25.58 1.89 2.68
N MET A 36 -25.29 2.88 3.54
CA MET A 36 -24.75 2.67 4.88
C MET A 36 -25.65 1.73 5.70
N LEU A 37 -26.96 1.98 5.70
CA LEU A 37 -27.93 1.12 6.39
C LEU A 37 -27.90 -0.32 5.86
N ALA A 38 -27.80 -0.50 4.54
CA ALA A 38 -27.68 -1.83 3.94
C ALA A 38 -26.43 -2.60 4.42
N THR A 39 -25.29 -1.93 4.59
CA THR A 39 -24.05 -2.60 5.03
C THR A 39 -24.13 -3.15 6.46
N THR A 40 -24.97 -2.54 7.31
CA THR A 40 -25.22 -3.03 8.68
C THR A 40 -25.85 -4.43 8.71
N TYR A 41 -26.67 -4.77 7.71
CA TYR A 41 -27.41 -6.04 7.67
C TYR A 41 -26.74 -7.13 6.80
N VAL A 42 -25.66 -6.81 6.10
CA VAL A 42 -24.98 -7.72 5.19
C VAL A 42 -23.64 -8.17 5.78
N ASN A 43 -23.52 -9.48 6.03
CA ASN A 43 -22.25 -10.11 6.41
C ASN A 43 -21.61 -10.92 5.25
N ASN A 44 -22.25 -10.95 4.08
CA ASN A 44 -21.74 -11.70 2.94
C ASN A 44 -20.66 -10.88 2.20
N LYS A 45 -19.43 -11.38 2.21
CA LYS A 45 -18.27 -10.78 1.52
C LYS A 45 -18.56 -10.38 0.07
N GLN A 46 -19.20 -11.24 -0.72
CA GLN A 46 -19.42 -10.97 -2.15
C GLN A 46 -20.41 -9.81 -2.36
N ILE A 47 -21.41 -9.71 -1.49
CA ILE A 47 -22.39 -8.62 -1.52
C ILE A 47 -21.72 -7.30 -1.11
N LEU A 48 -20.88 -7.33 -0.06
CA LEU A 48 -20.11 -6.17 0.38
C LEU A 48 -19.11 -5.69 -0.69
N LEU A 49 -18.43 -6.61 -1.38
CA LEU A 49 -17.53 -6.26 -2.49
C LEU A 49 -18.28 -5.63 -3.66
N GLU A 50 -19.47 -6.12 -4.01
CA GLU A 50 -20.28 -5.48 -5.06
C GLU A 50 -20.77 -4.09 -4.63
N LEU A 51 -21.21 -3.92 -3.38
CA LEU A 51 -21.56 -2.61 -2.83
C LEU A 51 -20.38 -1.63 -2.90
N PHE A 52 -19.19 -2.08 -2.47
CA PHE A 52 -17.97 -1.29 -2.58
C PHE A 52 -17.69 -0.91 -4.03
N ARG A 53 -17.75 -1.88 -4.95
CA ARG A 53 -17.46 -1.68 -6.37
C ARG A 53 -18.41 -0.65 -6.98
N ARG A 54 -19.71 -0.82 -6.78
CA ARG A 54 -20.73 0.06 -7.37
C ARG A 54 -20.69 1.46 -6.81
N ALA A 55 -20.58 1.61 -5.49
CA ALA A 55 -20.44 2.93 -4.89
C ALA A 55 -19.15 3.65 -5.32
N THR A 56 -18.06 2.89 -5.48
CA THR A 56 -16.79 3.46 -5.93
C THR A 56 -16.80 3.90 -7.40
N LEU A 57 -17.47 3.15 -8.27
CA LEU A 57 -17.44 3.40 -9.73
C LEU A 57 -18.59 4.28 -10.20
N ASP A 58 -19.80 4.02 -9.73
CA ASP A 58 -21.03 4.53 -10.33
C ASP A 58 -21.63 5.74 -9.56
N LEU A 59 -21.22 5.97 -8.31
CA LEU A 59 -21.78 7.02 -7.44
C LEU A 59 -20.80 8.15 -7.15
N GLU A 60 -21.36 9.27 -6.68
CA GLU A 60 -20.60 10.28 -5.95
C GLU A 60 -19.97 9.67 -4.69
N LEU A 61 -18.74 10.07 -4.44
CA LEU A 61 -17.93 9.45 -3.42
C LEU A 61 -18.40 9.85 -2.02
N ASP A 62 -18.88 8.88 -1.23
CA ASP A 62 -19.10 9.05 0.21
C ASP A 62 -17.98 8.34 1.02
N PRO A 63 -17.07 9.11 1.66
CA PRO A 63 -16.00 8.57 2.49
C PRO A 63 -16.46 7.71 3.67
N ALA A 64 -17.58 8.06 4.31
CA ALA A 64 -18.10 7.35 5.48
C ALA A 64 -18.64 5.98 5.07
N PHE A 65 -19.38 5.92 3.96
CA PHE A 65 -19.84 4.65 3.40
C PHE A 65 -18.68 3.73 3.04
N LEU A 66 -17.67 4.25 2.31
CA LEU A 66 -16.55 3.42 1.86
C LEU A 66 -15.71 2.88 3.02
N THR A 67 -15.44 3.72 4.02
CA THR A 67 -14.69 3.31 5.21
C THR A 67 -15.47 2.28 6.03
N GLN A 68 -16.81 2.42 6.14
CA GLN A 68 -17.67 1.44 6.78
C GLN A 68 -17.64 0.09 6.05
N VAL A 69 -17.77 0.06 4.71
CA VAL A 69 -17.70 -1.18 3.93
C VAL A 69 -16.32 -1.82 4.04
N TYR A 70 -15.25 -1.02 3.95
CA TYR A 70 -13.88 -1.49 4.11
C TYR A 70 -13.66 -2.15 5.48
N ASN A 71 -14.09 -1.49 6.56
CA ASN A 71 -13.99 -2.01 7.92
C ASN A 71 -14.81 -3.30 8.08
N LYS A 72 -16.01 -3.33 7.51
CA LYS A 72 -16.89 -4.50 7.53
C LYS A 72 -16.28 -5.68 6.78
N LEU A 73 -15.63 -5.44 5.64
CA LEU A 73 -14.92 -6.47 4.87
C LEU A 73 -13.76 -7.06 5.67
N ILE A 74 -12.97 -6.24 6.36
CA ILE A 74 -11.93 -6.72 7.27
C ILE A 74 -12.56 -7.59 8.37
N TYR A 75 -13.59 -7.10 9.05
CA TYR A 75 -14.29 -7.82 10.11
C TYR A 75 -14.78 -9.21 9.67
N VAL A 76 -15.40 -9.32 8.49
CA VAL A 76 -15.96 -10.60 8.01
C VAL A 76 -14.91 -11.55 7.43
N THR A 77 -13.71 -11.08 7.11
CA THR A 77 -12.65 -11.90 6.47
C THR A 77 -11.44 -12.17 7.35
N MET A 78 -11.23 -11.38 8.39
CA MET A 78 -10.21 -11.57 9.41
C MET A 78 -10.85 -11.23 10.76
N THR A 79 -11.54 -12.20 11.34
CA THR A 79 -12.34 -12.01 12.56
C THR A 79 -11.46 -12.30 13.76
N LYS A 80 -11.42 -11.38 14.73
CA LYS A 80 -10.74 -11.58 16.02
C LYS A 80 -11.32 -12.81 16.72
N GLN A 81 -10.47 -13.59 17.37
CA GLN A 81 -10.91 -14.80 18.09
C GLN A 81 -11.53 -14.43 19.43
N HIS A 82 -11.00 -13.38 20.06
CA HIS A 82 -11.51 -12.78 21.27
C HIS A 82 -11.87 -11.31 21.01
N ASN A 83 -13.00 -10.84 21.56
CA ASN A 83 -13.36 -9.42 21.54
C ASN A 83 -12.49 -8.62 22.54
N SER A 84 -11.18 -8.82 22.50
CA SER A 84 -10.21 -8.19 23.40
C SER A 84 -9.31 -7.22 22.63
N ASN A 85 -8.77 -6.23 23.34
CA ASN A 85 -7.76 -5.32 22.80
C ASN A 85 -6.38 -6.01 22.61
N PHE A 86 -6.25 -7.28 23.01
CA PHE A 86 -5.03 -8.08 22.83
C PHE A 86 -4.98 -8.80 21.46
N ASP A 87 -6.11 -8.88 20.76
CA ASP A 87 -6.20 -9.48 19.43
C ASP A 87 -5.69 -8.49 18.36
N THR A 88 -4.36 -8.46 18.21
CA THR A 88 -3.70 -7.78 17.09
C THR A 88 -4.03 -8.49 15.78
N PHE A 89 -4.04 -7.73 14.67
CA PHE A 89 -4.13 -8.27 13.32
C PHE A 89 -3.05 -9.31 13.08
N HIS A 90 -1.83 -9.09 13.58
CA HIS A 90 -0.74 -10.05 13.45
C HIS A 90 -1.11 -11.41 14.03
N ASN A 91 -1.57 -11.45 15.29
CA ASN A 91 -1.95 -12.71 15.95
C ASN A 91 -3.12 -13.38 15.21
N THR A 92 -4.18 -12.60 14.91
CA THR A 92 -5.33 -13.13 14.16
C THR A 92 -4.90 -13.74 12.81
N PHE A 93 -3.98 -13.08 12.10
CA PHE A 93 -3.52 -13.51 10.79
C PHE A 93 -2.60 -14.74 10.86
N VAL A 94 -1.69 -14.81 11.83
CA VAL A 94 -0.77 -15.94 11.99
C VAL A 94 -1.53 -17.21 12.41
N GLU A 95 -2.46 -17.08 13.35
CA GLU A 95 -3.29 -18.19 13.85
C GLU A 95 -4.37 -18.63 12.85
N SER A 96 -4.71 -17.77 11.89
CA SER A 96 -5.68 -18.11 10.84
C SER A 96 -5.17 -19.22 9.93
N SER A 97 -6.10 -20.10 9.51
CA SER A 97 -5.82 -21.13 8.52
C SER A 97 -5.34 -20.54 7.19
N TYR A 98 -4.63 -21.34 6.40
CA TYR A 98 -4.19 -20.94 5.06
C TYR A 98 -5.35 -20.45 4.19
N THR A 99 -6.47 -21.18 4.19
CA THR A 99 -7.69 -20.83 3.46
C THR A 99 -8.22 -19.45 3.88
N ARG A 100 -8.26 -19.17 5.19
CA ARG A 100 -8.75 -17.89 5.71
C ARG A 100 -7.84 -16.72 5.32
N ARG A 101 -6.52 -16.91 5.40
CA ARG A 101 -5.54 -15.92 4.92
C ARG A 101 -5.70 -15.64 3.42
N ALA A 102 -5.87 -16.69 2.61
CA ALA A 102 -6.08 -16.55 1.17
C ALA A 102 -7.39 -15.81 0.86
N GLU A 103 -8.47 -16.09 1.59
CA GLU A 103 -9.73 -15.35 1.46
C GLU A 103 -9.59 -13.86 1.76
N PHE A 104 -8.86 -13.52 2.81
CA PHE A 104 -8.58 -12.13 3.17
C PHE A 104 -7.77 -11.42 2.08
N HIS A 105 -6.68 -12.02 1.60
CA HIS A 105 -5.89 -11.45 0.49
C HIS A 105 -6.71 -11.29 -0.79
N ASN A 106 -7.57 -12.25 -1.11
CA ASN A 106 -8.48 -12.14 -2.25
C ASN A 106 -9.48 -10.99 -2.08
N THR A 107 -9.83 -10.65 -0.84
CA THR A 107 -10.70 -9.50 -0.53
C THR A 107 -9.96 -8.18 -0.74
N ILE A 108 -8.74 -8.05 -0.21
CA ILE A 108 -7.88 -6.87 -0.46
C ILE A 108 -7.62 -6.71 -1.95
N ARG A 109 -7.36 -7.81 -2.68
CA ARG A 109 -7.17 -7.80 -4.13
C ARG A 109 -8.41 -7.31 -4.87
N ALA A 110 -9.61 -7.76 -4.50
CA ALA A 110 -10.85 -7.32 -5.15
C ALA A 110 -11.14 -5.82 -4.90
N LEU A 111 -10.84 -5.33 -3.71
CA LEU A 111 -10.89 -3.89 -3.39
C LEU A 111 -9.91 -3.11 -4.25
N ALA A 112 -8.65 -3.52 -4.27
CA ALA A 112 -7.59 -2.89 -5.06
C ALA A 112 -7.88 -2.91 -6.57
N GLN A 113 -8.49 -3.98 -7.09
CA GLN A 113 -8.93 -4.06 -8.47
C GLN A 113 -9.95 -2.95 -8.79
N THR A 114 -10.94 -2.74 -7.92
CA THR A 114 -11.92 -1.66 -8.09
C THR A 114 -11.23 -0.29 -8.04
N LEU A 115 -10.35 -0.08 -7.05
CA LEU A 115 -9.62 1.18 -6.89
C LEU A 115 -8.66 1.47 -8.06
N SER A 116 -8.19 0.44 -8.77
CA SER A 116 -7.37 0.62 -9.96
C SER A 116 -8.13 1.12 -11.20
N LEU A 117 -9.47 1.16 -11.15
CA LEU A 117 -10.30 1.61 -12.26
C LEU A 117 -10.67 3.10 -12.18
N VAL A 118 -10.48 3.74 -11.03
CA VAL A 118 -10.78 5.16 -10.86
C VAL A 118 -9.60 6.05 -11.27
N ASP A 119 -9.91 7.33 -11.50
CA ASP A 119 -8.91 8.38 -11.78
C ASP A 119 -8.08 8.74 -10.54
N GLU A 120 -7.08 9.60 -10.73
CA GLU A 120 -6.16 10.01 -9.67
C GLU A 120 -6.84 10.77 -8.54
N GLN A 121 -7.85 11.59 -8.86
CA GLN A 121 -8.54 12.44 -7.89
C GLN A 121 -9.41 11.60 -6.96
N LYS A 122 -10.26 10.74 -7.54
CA LYS A 122 -11.14 9.84 -6.80
C LYS A 122 -10.31 8.83 -6.00
N LEU A 123 -9.22 8.29 -6.57
CA LEU A 123 -8.31 7.41 -5.83
C LEU A 123 -7.68 8.14 -4.64
N ALA A 124 -7.20 9.36 -4.82
CA ALA A 124 -6.60 10.14 -3.74
C ALA A 124 -7.59 10.42 -2.61
N THR A 125 -8.84 10.79 -2.93
CA THR A 125 -9.88 11.02 -1.92
C THR A 125 -10.22 9.73 -1.15
N ILE A 126 -10.29 8.59 -1.84
CA ILE A 126 -10.51 7.29 -1.18
C ILE A 126 -9.36 6.93 -0.25
N LEU A 127 -8.12 7.03 -0.74
CA LEU A 127 -6.94 6.74 0.08
C LEU A 127 -6.86 7.66 1.30
N SER A 128 -7.20 8.94 1.12
CA SER A 128 -7.32 9.90 2.22
C SER A 128 -8.32 9.45 3.28
N ALA A 129 -9.52 9.07 2.85
CA ALA A 129 -10.57 8.58 3.74
C ALA A 129 -10.12 7.34 4.50
N LEU A 130 -9.53 6.36 3.82
CA LEU A 130 -9.04 5.13 4.43
C LEU A 130 -7.91 5.40 5.43
N ILE A 131 -6.93 6.23 5.09
CA ILE A 131 -5.79 6.55 5.96
C ILE A 131 -6.26 7.26 7.23
N ASN A 132 -7.14 8.26 7.11
CA ASN A 132 -7.67 8.96 8.28
C ASN A 132 -8.53 8.00 9.13
N PHE A 133 -9.36 7.18 8.48
CA PHE A 133 -10.27 6.27 9.18
C PHE A 133 -9.55 5.20 10.02
N VAL A 134 -8.45 4.61 9.52
CA VAL A 134 -7.71 3.58 10.28
C VAL A 134 -7.04 4.12 11.54
N GLN A 135 -6.93 5.45 11.70
CA GLN A 135 -6.46 6.10 12.92
C GLN A 135 -7.58 6.36 13.93
N THR A 136 -8.85 6.16 13.56
CA THR A 136 -10.00 6.44 14.42
C THR A 136 -10.35 5.28 15.33
N ASP A 137 -11.15 5.59 16.34
CA ASP A 137 -11.67 4.63 17.30
C ASP A 137 -12.66 3.62 16.70
N GLN A 138 -13.17 3.90 15.50
CA GLN A 138 -14.14 3.06 14.79
C GLN A 138 -13.48 1.93 13.99
N PHE A 139 -12.16 1.98 13.80
CA PHE A 139 -11.45 0.96 13.04
C PHE A 139 -11.38 -0.38 13.80
N TYR A 140 -11.64 -1.50 13.12
CA TYR A 140 -11.78 -2.81 13.78
C TYR A 140 -10.50 -3.28 14.49
N TYR A 141 -9.33 -2.97 13.91
CA TYR A 141 -8.01 -3.21 14.51
C TYR A 141 -7.41 -1.92 15.08
N ARG A 142 -8.25 -1.08 15.72
CA ARG A 142 -7.83 0.15 16.39
C ARG A 142 -6.56 -0.05 17.22
N GLY A 143 -5.60 0.86 17.07
CA GLY A 143 -4.36 0.89 17.84
C GLY A 143 -3.31 -0.14 17.39
N ASP A 144 -3.64 -1.08 16.49
CA ASP A 144 -2.65 -2.00 15.94
C ASP A 144 -1.91 -1.37 14.77
N THR A 145 -0.88 -0.59 15.09
CA THR A 145 0.01 0.04 14.11
C THR A 145 0.58 -0.97 13.12
N HIS A 146 0.90 -2.21 13.54
CA HIS A 146 1.43 -3.22 12.63
C HIS A 146 0.38 -3.71 11.63
N GLY A 147 -0.84 -3.98 12.10
CA GLY A 147 -1.99 -4.35 11.26
C GLY A 147 -2.38 -3.25 10.27
N ILE A 148 -2.47 -2.01 10.74
CA ILE A 148 -2.71 -0.83 9.89
C ILE A 148 -1.65 -0.74 8.80
N ASN A 149 -0.39 -0.89 9.20
CA ASN A 149 0.76 -0.84 8.32
C ASN A 149 0.71 -1.93 7.23
N TYR A 150 0.32 -3.14 7.62
CA TYR A 150 0.12 -4.26 6.72
C TYR A 150 -0.96 -3.96 5.68
N LEU A 151 -2.14 -3.53 6.14
CA LEU A 151 -3.32 -3.27 5.31
C LEU A 151 -3.05 -2.19 4.25
N ILE A 152 -2.48 -1.06 4.66
CA ILE A 152 -2.12 0.04 3.77
C ILE A 152 -1.10 -0.44 2.72
N ARG A 153 -0.06 -1.16 3.14
CA ARG A 153 0.93 -1.69 2.21
C ARG A 153 0.29 -2.63 1.19
N ASP A 154 -0.55 -3.56 1.65
CA ASP A 154 -1.11 -4.61 0.81
C ASP A 154 -2.09 -4.05 -0.23
N ILE A 155 -2.94 -3.09 0.16
CA ILE A 155 -3.86 -2.43 -0.77
C ILE A 155 -3.10 -1.60 -1.83
N ILE A 156 -2.08 -0.83 -1.43
CA ILE A 156 -1.24 -0.07 -2.37
C ILE A 156 -0.54 -1.02 -3.36
N LYS A 157 0.01 -2.13 -2.85
CA LYS A 157 0.71 -3.12 -3.67
C LYS A 157 -0.20 -3.68 -4.76
N GLU A 158 -1.40 -4.11 -4.40
CA GLU A 158 -2.34 -4.66 -5.40
C GLU A 158 -2.86 -3.55 -6.35
N ILE A 159 -3.07 -2.31 -5.90
CA ILE A 159 -3.43 -1.18 -6.79
C ILE A 159 -2.34 -0.97 -7.85
N ILE A 160 -1.07 -0.87 -7.42
CA ILE A 160 0.10 -0.73 -8.32
C ILE A 160 0.12 -1.87 -9.34
N ARG A 161 -0.05 -3.11 -8.88
CA ARG A 161 -0.05 -4.30 -9.74
C ARG A 161 -1.14 -4.27 -10.80
N PHE A 162 -2.34 -3.77 -10.48
CA PHE A 162 -3.41 -3.64 -11.47
C PHE A 162 -3.18 -2.47 -12.43
N LYS A 163 -2.71 -1.31 -11.94
CA LYS A 163 -2.39 -0.15 -12.78
C LYS A 163 -1.24 -0.43 -13.75
N GLN A 164 -0.25 -1.22 -13.34
CA GLN A 164 0.85 -1.68 -14.22
C GLN A 164 0.36 -2.42 -15.47
N ARG A 165 -0.80 -3.08 -15.41
CA ARG A 165 -1.37 -3.82 -16.55
C ARG A 165 -2.11 -2.92 -17.54
N GLN A 166 -2.27 -1.64 -17.24
CA GLN A 166 -3.03 -0.67 -18.06
C GLN A 166 -2.14 0.13 -19.02
N ASP A 167 -0.88 -0.27 -19.24
CA ASP A 167 0.09 0.39 -20.13
C ASP A 167 0.19 1.91 -19.96
N MET A 168 0.26 2.35 -18.71
CA MET A 168 0.32 3.77 -18.34
C MET A 168 1.65 4.13 -17.67
N ASP A 169 2.02 5.42 -17.70
CA ASP A 169 3.10 5.91 -16.84
C ASP A 169 2.66 5.90 -15.37
N LEU A 170 2.93 4.76 -14.75
CA LEU A 170 2.58 4.47 -13.37
C LEU A 170 3.23 5.45 -12.38
N VAL A 171 4.46 5.90 -12.64
CA VAL A 171 5.17 6.83 -11.76
C VAL A 171 4.47 8.18 -11.79
N ALA A 172 4.15 8.69 -12.99
CA ALA A 172 3.40 9.93 -13.16
C ALA A 172 2.00 9.84 -12.55
N PHE A 173 1.26 8.76 -12.84
CA PHE A 173 -0.10 8.54 -12.34
C PHE A 173 -0.14 8.64 -10.82
N MET A 174 0.67 7.85 -10.11
CA MET A 174 0.55 7.84 -8.66
C MET A 174 1.39 8.88 -7.93
N LYS A 175 2.30 9.60 -8.62
CA LYS A 175 2.76 10.93 -8.17
C LYS A 175 1.58 11.90 -8.08
N SER A 176 0.74 11.94 -9.12
CA SER A 176 -0.48 12.77 -9.15
C SER A 176 -1.45 12.39 -8.03
N VAL A 177 -1.67 11.09 -7.79
CA VAL A 177 -2.44 10.59 -6.63
C VAL A 177 -1.86 11.09 -5.31
N VAL A 178 -0.57 10.84 -5.05
CA VAL A 178 0.08 11.23 -3.80
C VAL A 178 0.02 12.74 -3.55
N LYS A 179 0.17 13.57 -4.59
CA LYS A 179 0.03 15.02 -4.45
C LYS A 179 -1.38 15.40 -3.96
N LYS A 180 -2.41 14.75 -4.48
CA LYS A 180 -3.83 14.99 -4.16
C LYS A 180 -4.30 14.39 -2.85
N VAL A 181 -3.58 13.41 -2.29
CA VAL A 181 -3.92 12.83 -0.98
C VAL A 181 -3.79 13.91 0.10
N ASN A 182 -4.91 14.15 0.78
CA ASN A 182 -5.06 15.02 1.95
C ASN A 182 -5.39 14.15 3.18
N ALA A 183 -4.36 13.64 3.87
CA ALA A 183 -4.53 12.77 5.04
C ALA A 183 -3.35 12.91 6.00
N SER A 184 -3.56 12.56 7.27
CA SER A 184 -2.50 12.54 8.27
C SER A 184 -2.50 11.20 9.03
N PRO A 185 -1.38 10.45 9.06
CA PRO A 185 -0.07 10.78 8.47
C PRO A 185 0.04 10.42 6.96
N LYS A 186 0.36 11.41 6.12
CA LYS A 186 0.64 11.22 4.68
C LYS A 186 1.95 10.49 4.40
N SER A 187 2.98 10.76 5.21
CA SER A 187 4.36 10.28 4.99
C SER A 187 4.46 8.77 4.87
N TYR A 188 3.65 8.03 5.63
CA TYR A 188 3.64 6.57 5.59
C TYR A 188 3.12 6.00 4.26
N LEU A 189 2.05 6.60 3.70
CA LEU A 189 1.55 6.26 2.37
C LEU A 189 2.62 6.49 1.31
N VAL A 190 3.27 7.66 1.35
CA VAL A 190 4.30 8.05 0.37
C VAL A 190 5.50 7.10 0.43
N TYR A 191 5.93 6.71 1.64
CA TYR A 191 7.00 5.74 1.83
C TYR A 191 6.69 4.40 1.14
N TRP A 192 5.52 3.79 1.41
CA TRP A 192 5.18 2.51 0.78
C TRP A 192 4.94 2.63 -0.71
N TYR A 193 4.36 3.74 -1.14
CA TYR A 193 4.15 4.01 -2.55
C TYR A 193 5.47 3.98 -3.32
N PHE A 194 6.45 4.80 -2.92
CA PHE A 194 7.75 4.83 -3.59
C PHE A 194 8.50 3.52 -3.46
N LYS A 195 8.49 2.90 -2.27
CA LYS A 195 9.14 1.60 -2.07
C LYS A 195 8.58 0.53 -3.01
N LEU A 196 7.26 0.42 -3.14
CA LEU A 196 6.62 -0.62 -3.95
C LEU A 196 6.79 -0.39 -5.46
N LEU A 197 6.76 0.86 -5.93
CA LEU A 197 7.09 1.16 -7.33
C LEU A 197 8.50 0.71 -7.72
N VAL A 198 9.46 0.95 -6.82
CA VAL A 198 10.87 0.62 -7.04
C VAL A 198 11.14 -0.87 -6.84
N LEU A 199 10.40 -1.50 -5.92
CA LEU A 199 10.48 -2.95 -5.68
C LEU A 199 10.19 -3.75 -6.95
N GLU A 200 9.13 -3.38 -7.66
CA GLU A 200 8.70 -4.05 -8.90
C GLU A 200 9.60 -3.69 -10.10
N ASN A 201 10.01 -2.42 -10.22
CA ASN A 201 10.95 -1.99 -11.24
C ASN A 201 11.95 -0.96 -10.66
N PRO A 202 13.20 -1.38 -10.39
CA PRO A 202 14.24 -0.51 -9.82
C PRO A 202 14.52 0.77 -10.61
N ARG A 203 14.30 0.79 -11.93
CA ARG A 203 14.49 2.00 -12.75
C ARG A 203 13.49 3.12 -12.41
N ASN A 204 12.36 2.80 -11.79
CA ASN A 204 11.41 3.81 -11.30
C ASN A 204 12.03 4.76 -10.25
N ALA A 205 13.10 4.35 -9.57
CA ALA A 205 13.78 5.20 -8.59
C ALA A 205 14.37 6.46 -9.24
N PHE A 206 14.92 6.34 -10.46
CA PHE A 206 15.48 7.46 -11.21
C PHE A 206 14.36 8.41 -11.69
N LYS A 207 13.27 7.84 -12.23
CA LYS A 207 12.08 8.62 -12.61
C LYS A 207 11.48 9.40 -11.43
N LEU A 208 11.53 8.82 -10.23
CA LEU A 208 11.06 9.49 -9.00
C LEU A 208 11.98 10.64 -8.58
N ILE A 209 13.30 10.50 -8.77
CA ILE A 209 14.28 11.59 -8.56
C ILE A 209 14.06 12.74 -9.55
N ASP A 210 13.86 12.41 -10.83
CA ASP A 210 13.58 13.41 -11.88
C ASP A 210 12.22 14.08 -11.73
N SER A 211 11.38 13.55 -10.84
CA SER A 211 10.09 14.13 -10.59
C SER A 211 10.28 15.42 -9.78
N ASP A 212 9.66 16.53 -10.20
CA ASP A 212 9.59 17.79 -9.42
C ASP A 212 8.82 17.62 -8.09
N ASN A 213 9.38 16.84 -7.18
CA ASN A 213 8.88 16.56 -5.86
C ASN A 213 9.99 16.92 -4.88
N SER A 214 9.91 18.13 -4.33
CA SER A 214 10.88 18.66 -3.37
C SER A 214 11.04 17.76 -2.13
N GLU A 215 10.04 16.93 -1.80
CA GLU A 215 10.10 16.02 -0.66
C GLU A 215 10.78 14.68 -0.96
N ILE A 216 11.18 14.39 -2.22
CA ILE A 216 11.72 13.07 -2.58
C ILE A 216 12.93 12.68 -1.72
N GLY A 217 13.75 13.65 -1.30
CA GLY A 217 14.88 13.43 -0.39
C GLY A 217 14.48 12.80 0.95
N ASN A 218 13.33 13.20 1.51
CA ASN A 218 12.80 12.63 2.76
C ASN A 218 12.40 11.15 2.61
N TYR A 219 12.10 10.74 1.38
CA TYR A 219 11.70 9.37 1.05
C TYR A 219 12.79 8.58 0.31
N PHE A 220 14.02 9.10 0.23
CA PHE A 220 15.16 8.37 -0.32
C PHE A 220 15.36 6.98 0.31
N PRO A 221 15.16 6.77 1.64
CA PRO A 221 15.19 5.43 2.23
C PRO A 221 14.18 4.44 1.64
N ALA A 222 13.06 4.91 1.08
CA ALA A 222 12.06 4.08 0.43
C ALA A 222 12.58 3.56 -0.92
N LEU A 223 13.24 4.42 -1.71
CA LEU A 223 13.85 4.06 -2.99
C LEU A 223 14.92 2.99 -2.79
N VAL A 224 15.84 3.24 -1.85
CA VAL A 224 16.92 2.30 -1.52
C VAL A 224 16.37 0.97 -1.01
N SER A 225 15.38 0.99 -0.10
CA SER A 225 14.76 -0.24 0.37
C SER A 225 13.99 -0.97 -0.74
N GLY A 226 13.42 -0.27 -1.71
CA GLY A 226 12.82 -0.88 -2.91
C GLY A 226 13.84 -1.68 -3.72
N ILE A 227 15.00 -1.10 -4.02
CA ILE A 227 16.07 -1.77 -4.77
C ILE A 227 16.62 -2.98 -4.01
N LEU A 228 16.95 -2.81 -2.72
CA LEU A 228 17.50 -3.87 -1.88
C LEU A 228 16.59 -5.10 -1.81
N ASN A 229 15.27 -4.88 -1.80
CA ASN A 229 14.28 -5.94 -1.68
C ASN A 229 13.74 -6.42 -3.03
N SER A 230 14.16 -5.85 -4.17
CA SER A 230 13.67 -6.26 -5.48
C SER A 230 14.10 -7.69 -5.80
N ALA A 231 13.16 -8.50 -6.28
CA ALA A 231 13.42 -9.86 -6.76
C ALA A 231 13.96 -9.88 -8.21
N SER A 232 13.84 -8.75 -8.93
CA SER A 232 14.30 -8.62 -10.32
C SER A 232 15.82 -8.43 -10.46
N LEU A 233 16.52 -8.19 -9.34
CA LEU A 233 17.96 -7.94 -9.30
C LEU A 233 18.66 -8.97 -8.42
N GLU A 234 19.79 -9.46 -8.89
CA GLU A 234 20.74 -10.21 -8.07
C GLU A 234 21.56 -9.30 -7.14
N SER A 235 22.21 -9.87 -6.12
CA SER A 235 22.93 -9.11 -5.08
C SER A 235 23.90 -8.06 -5.64
N ASN A 236 24.75 -8.42 -6.62
CA ASN A 236 25.69 -7.45 -7.22
C ASN A 236 24.97 -6.36 -8.02
N ALA A 237 23.93 -6.73 -8.76
CA ALA A 237 23.14 -5.78 -9.53
C ALA A 237 22.43 -4.76 -8.63
N LYS A 238 21.92 -5.20 -7.46
CA LYS A 238 21.36 -4.29 -6.44
C LYS A 238 22.37 -3.25 -6.00
N VAL A 239 23.60 -3.64 -5.68
CA VAL A 239 24.64 -2.70 -5.26
C VAL A 239 25.00 -1.73 -6.39
N LYS A 240 25.16 -2.22 -7.62
CA LYS A 240 25.43 -1.38 -8.79
C LYS A 240 24.34 -0.32 -9.02
N VAL A 241 23.08 -0.75 -9.05
CA VAL A 241 21.93 0.17 -9.22
C VAL A 241 21.83 1.17 -8.06
N LEU A 242 22.17 0.77 -6.84
CA LEU A 242 22.21 1.68 -5.70
C LEU A 242 23.30 2.74 -5.82
N VAL A 243 24.49 2.36 -6.26
CA VAL A 243 25.60 3.30 -6.53
C VAL A 243 25.19 4.29 -7.62
N GLU A 244 24.64 3.80 -8.74
CA GLU A 244 24.08 4.65 -9.81
C GLU A 244 23.03 5.62 -9.26
N LEU A 245 22.08 5.13 -8.45
CA LEU A 245 21.01 5.97 -7.89
C LEU A 245 21.54 7.05 -6.94
N ILE A 246 22.50 6.71 -6.09
CA ILE A 246 23.09 7.63 -5.11
C ILE A 246 23.86 8.75 -5.81
N ASN A 247 24.69 8.39 -6.80
CA ASN A 247 25.43 9.38 -7.58
C ASN A 247 24.46 10.25 -8.39
N TYR A 248 23.46 9.64 -9.04
CA TYR A 248 22.43 10.38 -9.78
C TYR A 248 21.66 11.38 -8.89
N ALA A 249 21.24 10.95 -7.70
CA ALA A 249 20.61 11.84 -6.73
C ALA A 249 21.53 12.99 -6.30
N HIS A 250 22.85 12.74 -6.26
CA HIS A 250 23.84 13.74 -5.86
C HIS A 250 24.02 14.80 -6.94
N GLU A 251 24.14 14.36 -8.20
CA GLU A 251 24.19 15.24 -9.37
C GLU A 251 22.95 16.14 -9.48
N LYS A 252 21.78 15.61 -9.08
CA LYS A 252 20.52 16.36 -9.02
C LYS A 252 20.40 17.28 -7.79
N GLY A 253 21.44 17.37 -6.96
CA GLY A 253 21.47 18.24 -5.77
C GLY A 253 20.56 17.78 -4.63
N LEU A 254 20.10 16.52 -4.63
CA LEU A 254 19.23 16.01 -3.57
C LEU A 254 20.03 15.67 -2.32
N VAL A 255 19.53 16.14 -1.18
CA VAL A 255 20.03 15.71 0.14
C VAL A 255 19.56 14.28 0.39
N GLN A 256 20.51 13.37 0.52
CA GLN A 256 20.26 11.94 0.68
C GLN A 256 20.47 11.52 2.13
N HIS A 257 19.44 10.93 2.72
CA HIS A 257 19.54 10.33 4.04
C HIS A 257 19.16 8.85 3.97
N LEU A 258 19.89 8.01 4.70
CA LEU A 258 19.52 6.63 4.98
C LEU A 258 19.10 6.53 6.43
N ASN A 259 17.94 5.94 6.68
CA ASN A 259 17.57 5.57 8.04
C ASN A 259 18.37 4.31 8.49
N VAL A 260 18.39 4.08 9.81
CA VAL A 260 19.16 2.98 10.42
C VAL A 260 18.80 1.62 9.82
N LYS A 261 17.50 1.38 9.56
CA LYS A 261 17.01 0.12 9.01
C LYS A 261 17.54 -0.13 7.60
N THR A 262 17.37 0.83 6.69
CA THR A 262 17.83 0.73 5.30
C THR A 262 19.36 0.64 5.22
N ALA A 263 20.07 1.36 6.09
CA ALA A 263 21.53 1.22 6.21
C ALA A 263 21.93 -0.20 6.64
N GLY A 264 21.23 -0.79 7.62
CA GLY A 264 21.44 -2.17 8.05
C GLY A 264 21.18 -3.20 6.95
N GLU A 265 20.11 -3.03 6.18
CA GLU A 265 19.79 -3.87 5.00
C GLU A 265 20.93 -3.82 3.97
N LEU A 266 21.46 -2.63 3.66
CA LEU A 266 22.58 -2.45 2.75
C LEU A 266 23.86 -3.10 3.26
N ILE A 267 24.21 -2.91 4.53
CA ILE A 267 25.41 -3.50 5.13
C ILE A 267 25.32 -5.03 5.09
N LYS A 268 24.15 -5.60 5.41
CA LYS A 268 23.94 -7.06 5.35
C LYS A 268 24.13 -7.58 3.94
N LEU A 269 23.67 -6.85 2.92
CA LEU A 269 23.87 -7.20 1.52
C LEU A 269 25.36 -7.16 1.15
N ILE A 270 26.06 -6.07 1.44
CA ILE A 270 27.50 -5.90 1.12
C ILE A 270 28.35 -7.00 1.75
N LYS A 271 27.99 -7.46 2.94
CA LYS A 271 28.70 -8.54 3.66
C LYS A 271 28.33 -9.95 3.17
N SER A 272 27.32 -10.09 2.33
CA SER A 272 26.92 -11.40 1.85
C SER A 272 28.01 -11.99 0.94
N LYS A 273 28.20 -13.31 1.01
CA LYS A 273 29.21 -14.02 0.21
C LYS A 273 29.00 -13.90 -1.31
N SER A 274 27.83 -13.40 -1.75
CA SER A 274 27.50 -13.22 -3.15
C SER A 274 27.99 -11.89 -3.75
N ILE A 275 28.59 -11.00 -2.95
CA ILE A 275 29.14 -9.73 -3.43
C ILE A 275 30.60 -9.90 -3.88
N THR A 276 30.91 -9.42 -5.08
CA THR A 276 32.27 -9.46 -5.65
C THR A 276 33.13 -8.28 -5.18
N ALA A 277 34.46 -8.43 -5.22
CA ALA A 277 35.41 -7.36 -4.89
C ALA A 277 35.16 -6.09 -5.72
N ASP A 278 35.00 -6.23 -7.04
CA ASP A 278 34.68 -5.11 -7.94
C ASP A 278 33.43 -4.34 -7.51
N THR A 279 32.42 -5.06 -6.99
CA THR A 279 31.18 -4.45 -6.53
C THR A 279 31.36 -3.70 -5.21
N ILE A 280 32.29 -4.13 -4.37
CA ILE A 280 32.68 -3.40 -3.15
C ILE A 280 33.44 -2.12 -3.51
N ASP A 281 34.31 -2.17 -4.52
CA ASP A 281 35.05 -1.00 -4.99
C ASP A 281 34.13 0.10 -5.51
N LEU A 282 33.01 -0.28 -6.17
CA LEU A 282 31.96 0.68 -6.56
C LEU A 282 31.33 1.39 -5.36
N VAL A 283 31.18 0.71 -4.21
CA VAL A 283 30.69 1.36 -2.98
C VAL A 283 31.72 2.36 -2.44
N TYR A 284 33.01 2.10 -2.64
CA TYR A 284 34.07 3.03 -2.28
C TYR A 284 34.20 4.22 -3.25
N SER A 285 33.69 4.10 -4.47
CA SER A 285 33.65 5.19 -5.45
C SER A 285 32.39 6.08 -5.36
N LEU A 286 31.55 5.92 -4.34
CA LEU A 286 30.37 6.78 -4.13
C LEU A 286 30.75 8.27 -4.02
N ASP A 287 30.02 9.12 -4.73
CA ASP A 287 30.24 10.58 -4.73
C ASP A 287 29.83 11.21 -3.39
N SER A 288 28.77 10.67 -2.77
CA SER A 288 28.31 11.11 -1.45
C SER A 288 29.33 10.74 -0.37
N LYS A 289 30.18 11.70 0.01
CA LYS A 289 31.19 11.54 1.08
C LYS A 289 30.56 11.09 2.40
N VAL A 290 29.38 11.61 2.74
CA VAL A 290 28.67 11.27 3.98
C VAL A 290 28.24 9.80 3.98
N LEU A 291 27.57 9.34 2.91
CA LEU A 291 27.13 7.95 2.81
C LEU A 291 28.31 6.99 2.72
N ARG A 292 29.32 7.33 1.91
CA ARG A 292 30.57 6.55 1.81
C ARG A 292 31.24 6.37 3.17
N THR A 293 31.33 7.45 3.96
CA THR A 293 31.94 7.40 5.30
C THR A 293 31.09 6.57 6.28
N ALA A 294 29.77 6.73 6.25
CA ALA A 294 28.85 5.96 7.08
C ALA A 294 28.95 4.44 6.80
N ILE A 295 28.99 4.05 5.52
CA ILE A 295 29.17 2.66 5.11
C ILE A 295 30.54 2.14 5.57
N ARG A 296 31.62 2.91 5.37
CA ARG A 296 32.98 2.55 5.82
C ARG A 296 33.06 2.30 7.33
N LEU A 297 32.53 3.22 8.14
CA LEU A 297 32.55 3.09 9.60
C LEU A 297 31.81 1.83 10.07
N GLN A 298 30.69 1.50 9.44
CA GLN A 298 29.90 0.32 9.77
C GLN A 298 30.55 -0.99 9.31
N LEU A 299 31.29 -0.97 8.20
CA LEU A 299 32.12 -2.11 7.77
C LEU A 299 33.32 -2.32 8.71
N ALA A 300 33.96 -1.24 9.18
CA ALA A 300 35.14 -1.30 10.05
C ALA A 300 34.85 -1.79 11.47
N LYS A 301 33.70 -1.42 12.07
CA LYS A 301 33.30 -1.81 13.44
C LYS A 301 33.15 -3.32 13.68
N ILE A 302 33.16 -4.13 12.62
CA ILE A 302 32.85 -5.57 12.68
C ILE A 302 34.06 -6.42 12.24
N LYS A 303 35.21 -5.78 11.94
CA LYS A 303 36.52 -6.45 11.83
C LYS A 303 37.25 -6.58 13.18
N ARG A 304 36.62 -6.12 14.26
CA ARG A 304 37.01 -6.35 15.67
C ARG A 304 35.99 -7.29 16.29
#